data_AF-A0A9E8N622-F1
#
_entry.id   AF-A0A9E8N622-F1
#
_cell.length_a   1.000
_cell.length_b   1.000
_cell.length_c   1.000
_cell.angle_alpha   90.00
_cell.angle_beta   90.00
_cell.angle_gamma   90.00
#
_symmetry.space_group_name_H-M   'P 1'
#
loop_
_entity.id
_entity.type
_entity.pdbx_description
1 polymer ?
#
loop_
_entity_poly.entity_id
_entity_poly.type
_entity_poly.pdbx_seq_one_letter_code
_entity_poly.pdbx_strand_id
1 'polypeptide(L)'
;MNPATERLQSKMTNLEEILEGFRAQNLSHEQKHIVSICKTYFEKARGYTDRPLLSAKFPFFARRHPHLVWEFLHRVDEYFILLIKDEELYSRAIDVKASFYLNIEEEKVRAEWVGEKGKLIGILDHIKKREHMEENRYVIRDALNLVNEQMDRTFWQLSMNTLTSVWSGFMLAGLMVLTVFLYPSEALQSLGTGPFKNTFVALIILGLMGAYLSNPMTNENFLYVRGGPFWRYLHHNLFSKPVMSAFSAVFVFILEKSKLIFSINAIDTETPAKIASQIISLNVAKMNEGYVYAVLAIVSGFAADKILRNMIDKVLKRLEQKAEKTKNTEKA
;
A
#
# COMPACT_ATOMS: atom_id res chain seq x y z
N MET A 1 9.70 -12.24 25.59
CA MET A 1 9.55 -10.93 24.91
C MET A 1 8.76 -11.16 23.62
N ASN A 2 8.56 -10.16 22.74
CA ASN A 2 7.94 -10.42 21.44
C ASN A 2 8.96 -11.18 20.56
N PRO A 3 8.60 -12.30 19.87
CA PRO A 3 9.51 -13.05 19.01
C PRO A 3 10.26 -12.19 17.99
N ALA A 4 9.62 -11.13 17.48
CA ALA A 4 10.26 -10.20 16.55
C ALA A 4 11.38 -9.36 17.20
N THR A 5 11.18 -8.95 18.45
CA THR A 5 12.21 -8.22 19.21
C THR A 5 13.39 -9.10 19.61
N GLU A 6 13.13 -10.36 19.94
CA GLU A 6 14.17 -11.34 20.25
C GLU A 6 15.04 -11.65 19.02
N ARG A 7 14.41 -11.82 17.85
CA ARG A 7 15.14 -11.99 16.57
C ARG A 7 16.00 -10.78 16.23
N LEU A 8 15.46 -9.57 16.39
CA LEU A 8 16.20 -8.34 16.11
C LEU A 8 17.42 -8.22 17.04
N GLN A 9 17.23 -8.45 18.33
CA GLN A 9 18.32 -8.41 19.31
C GLN A 9 19.38 -9.47 19.01
N SER A 10 18.97 -10.72 18.75
CA SER A 10 19.88 -11.79 18.37
C SER A 10 20.71 -11.45 17.13
N LYS A 11 20.08 -10.87 16.10
CA LYS A 11 20.79 -10.41 14.90
C LYS A 11 21.78 -9.30 15.22
N MET A 12 21.39 -8.32 16.04
CA MET A 12 22.29 -7.23 16.44
C MET A 12 23.49 -7.74 17.24
N THR A 13 23.28 -8.63 18.21
CA THR A 13 24.35 -9.22 19.02
C THR A 13 25.32 -10.02 18.14
N ASN A 14 24.80 -10.85 17.22
CA ASN A 14 25.66 -11.60 16.29
C ASN A 14 26.50 -10.68 15.41
N LEU A 15 25.90 -9.62 14.83
CA LEU A 15 26.64 -8.64 14.03
C LEU A 15 27.68 -7.88 14.85
N GLU A 16 27.39 -7.55 16.11
CA GLU A 16 28.34 -6.91 17.04
C GLU A 16 29.54 -7.83 17.30
N GLU A 17 29.29 -9.10 17.61
CA GLU A 17 30.34 -10.11 17.82
C GLU A 17 31.24 -10.27 16.59
N ILE A 18 30.65 -10.34 15.39
CA ILE A 18 31.42 -10.41 14.13
C ILE A 18 32.28 -9.16 13.93
N LEU A 19 31.71 -7.96 14.13
CA LEU A 19 32.43 -6.69 13.97
C LEU A 19 33.58 -6.53 14.98
N GLU A 20 33.40 -7.01 16.20
CA GLU A 20 34.45 -7.04 17.22
C GLU A 20 35.54 -8.06 16.88
N GLY A 21 35.17 -9.22 16.34
CA GLY A 21 36.13 -10.22 15.86
C GLY A 21 37.09 -9.69 14.81
N PHE A 22 36.65 -8.75 13.96
CA PHE A 22 37.51 -8.07 12.98
C PHE A 22 38.50 -7.07 13.59
N ARG A 23 38.30 -6.60 14.83
CA ARG A 23 39.28 -5.70 15.50
C ARG A 23 40.59 -6.40 15.85
N ALA A 24 40.53 -7.71 16.11
CA ALA A 24 41.68 -8.51 16.51
C ALA A 24 42.53 -9.02 15.32
N GLN A 25 42.08 -8.77 14.08
CA GLN A 25 42.72 -9.30 12.87
C GLN A 25 43.62 -8.25 12.19
N ASN A 26 44.68 -8.71 11.53
CA ASN A 26 45.52 -7.88 10.67
C ASN A 26 44.81 -7.64 9.32
N LEU A 27 43.98 -6.60 9.28
CA LEU A 27 43.20 -6.23 8.09
C LEU A 27 43.96 -5.31 7.13
N SER A 28 43.69 -5.46 5.84
CA SER A 28 44.13 -4.53 4.80
C SER A 28 43.47 -3.14 4.98
N HIS A 29 44.00 -2.12 4.30
CA HIS A 29 43.41 -0.77 4.35
C HIS A 29 41.97 -0.75 3.82
N GLU A 30 41.69 -1.49 2.75
CA GLU A 30 40.35 -1.61 2.17
C GLU A 30 39.38 -2.35 3.11
N GLN A 31 39.82 -3.44 3.72
CA GLN A 31 39.02 -4.17 4.72
C GLN A 31 38.71 -3.30 5.93
N LYS A 32 39.68 -2.53 6.45
CA LYS A 32 39.46 -1.56 7.53
C LYS A 32 38.41 -0.51 7.15
N HIS A 33 38.44 -0.03 5.91
CA HIS A 33 37.44 0.91 5.39
C HIS A 33 36.03 0.27 5.37
N ILE A 34 35.90 -0.96 4.87
CA ILE A 34 34.62 -1.68 4.85
C ILE A 34 34.09 -1.93 6.27
N VAL A 35 34.95 -2.34 7.21
CA VAL A 35 34.56 -2.48 8.63
C VAL A 35 34.06 -1.16 9.21
N SER A 36 34.69 -0.03 8.88
CA SER A 36 34.25 1.30 9.31
C SER A 36 32.86 1.66 8.77
N ILE A 37 32.58 1.32 7.50
CA ILE A 37 31.24 1.47 6.91
C ILE A 37 30.22 0.63 7.67
N CYS A 38 30.53 -0.65 7.93
CA CYS A 38 29.65 -1.55 8.68
C CYS A 38 29.35 -1.02 10.08
N LYS A 39 30.37 -0.56 10.81
CA LYS A 39 30.21 0.06 12.14
C LYS A 39 29.31 1.30 12.07
N THR A 40 29.49 2.15 11.07
CA THR A 40 28.64 3.34 10.88
C THR A 40 27.17 2.97 10.69
N TYR A 41 26.86 1.95 9.89
CA TYR A 41 25.48 1.48 9.73
C TYR A 41 24.94 0.79 10.97
N PHE A 42 25.75 -0.02 11.64
CA PHE A 42 25.38 -0.69 12.88
C PHE A 42 25.07 0.32 14.02
N GLU A 43 25.89 1.35 14.19
CA GLU A 43 25.66 2.43 15.15
C GLU A 43 24.39 3.23 14.83
N LYS A 44 24.10 3.48 13.55
CA LYS A 44 22.82 4.06 13.13
C LYS A 44 21.66 3.14 13.56
N ALA A 45 21.72 1.84 13.26
CA ALA A 45 20.71 0.87 13.66
C ALA A 45 20.47 0.87 15.18
N ARG A 46 21.56 0.91 15.97
CA ARG A 46 21.53 1.01 17.43
C ARG A 46 20.89 2.31 17.90
N GLY A 47 21.23 3.45 17.30
CA GLY A 47 20.62 4.75 17.61
C GLY A 47 19.12 4.84 17.34
N TYR A 48 18.57 3.98 16.47
CA TYR A 48 17.11 3.84 16.29
C TYR A 48 16.46 2.86 17.27
N THR A 49 17.25 2.00 17.92
CA THR A 49 16.80 0.99 18.89
C THR A 49 16.86 1.53 20.33
N ASP A 50 17.94 2.24 20.68
CA ASP A 50 18.30 2.66 22.05
C ASP A 50 17.66 3.99 22.51
N ARG A 51 16.66 4.53 21.78
CA ARG A 51 16.08 5.84 22.15
C ARG A 51 15.39 5.78 23.53
N PRO A 52 15.74 6.67 24.48
CA PRO A 52 15.36 6.55 25.88
C PRO A 52 13.87 6.77 26.17
N LEU A 53 13.47 6.22 27.31
CA LEU A 53 12.17 6.07 27.98
C LEU A 53 11.18 7.25 28.04
N LEU A 54 11.35 8.38 27.34
CA LEU A 54 10.22 9.31 27.14
C LEU A 54 9.06 8.64 26.36
N SER A 55 9.36 7.51 25.72
CA SER A 55 8.45 6.51 25.16
C SER A 55 7.71 5.63 26.19
N ALA A 56 8.15 5.54 27.44
CA ALA A 56 7.53 4.63 28.42
C ALA A 56 6.19 5.15 28.94
N LYS A 57 5.98 6.47 28.94
CA LYS A 57 4.68 7.08 29.25
C LYS A 57 3.69 7.01 28.08
N PHE A 58 4.18 6.99 26.84
CA PHE A 58 3.35 6.89 25.64
C PHE A 58 4.02 6.02 24.56
N PRO A 59 3.98 4.69 24.70
CA PRO A 59 4.68 3.76 23.80
C PRO A 59 4.22 3.85 22.34
N PHE A 60 3.02 4.38 22.09
CA PHE A 60 2.50 4.64 20.75
C PHE A 60 3.23 5.77 19.99
N PHE A 61 3.83 6.74 20.68
CA PHE A 61 4.54 7.88 20.05
C PHE A 61 6.06 7.70 20.02
N ALA A 62 6.57 6.62 20.63
CA ALA A 62 7.95 6.22 20.50
C ALA A 62 8.21 5.93 19.03
N ARG A 63 8.86 6.84 18.32
CA ARG A 63 9.29 6.68 16.92
C ARG A 63 10.35 5.58 16.82
N ARG A 64 9.94 4.34 17.04
CA ARG A 64 10.67 3.17 16.59
C ARG A 64 10.37 3.10 15.10
N HIS A 65 11.40 3.33 14.31
CA HIS A 65 11.37 3.06 12.88
C HIS A 65 12.02 1.69 12.69
N PRO A 66 11.34 0.56 13.04
CA PRO A 66 11.94 -0.77 12.94
C PRO A 66 12.41 -1.07 11.51
N HIS A 67 11.82 -0.41 10.51
CA HIS A 67 12.28 -0.43 9.13
C HIS A 67 13.69 0.08 8.95
N LEU A 68 14.02 1.24 9.51
CA LEU A 68 15.35 1.80 9.38
C LEU A 68 16.38 0.91 10.06
N VAL A 69 16.00 0.27 11.18
CA VAL A 69 16.88 -0.69 11.86
C VAL A 69 17.20 -1.85 10.92
N TRP A 70 16.18 -2.54 10.39
CA TRP A 70 16.39 -3.68 9.48
C TRP A 70 17.14 -3.28 8.21
N GLU A 71 16.81 -2.13 7.61
CA GLU A 71 17.53 -1.59 6.46
C GLU A 71 19.04 -1.44 6.75
N PHE A 72 19.40 -0.83 7.88
CA PHE A 72 20.81 -0.69 8.26
C PHE A 72 21.49 -2.03 8.55
N LEU A 73 20.79 -2.98 9.17
CA LEU A 73 21.34 -4.32 9.39
C LEU A 73 21.55 -5.08 8.07
N HIS A 74 20.63 -4.97 7.11
CA HIS A 74 20.79 -5.49 5.76
C HIS A 74 21.99 -4.87 5.04
N ARG A 75 22.23 -3.56 5.20
CA ARG A 75 23.45 -2.92 4.70
C ARG A 75 24.71 -3.52 5.29
N VAL A 76 24.73 -3.80 6.60
CA VAL A 76 25.88 -4.48 7.22
C VAL A 76 26.09 -5.87 6.60
N ASP A 77 25.02 -6.65 6.43
CA ASP A 77 25.09 -7.98 5.79
C ASP A 77 25.59 -7.93 4.34
N GLU A 78 25.21 -6.91 3.57
CA GLU A 78 25.71 -6.69 2.22
C GLU A 78 27.22 -6.49 2.22
N TYR A 79 27.72 -5.54 3.01
CA TYR A 79 29.15 -5.26 3.08
C TYR A 79 29.97 -6.41 3.67
N PHE A 80 29.37 -7.26 4.50
CA PHE A 80 30.02 -8.48 4.99
C PHE A 80 30.39 -9.47 3.88
N ILE A 81 29.70 -9.48 2.74
CA ILE A 81 30.11 -10.30 1.58
C ILE A 81 31.55 -9.95 1.12
N LEU A 82 31.97 -8.71 1.32
CA LEU A 82 33.32 -8.27 0.95
C LEU A 82 34.38 -8.68 1.98
N LEU A 83 33.97 -9.12 3.18
CA LEU A 83 34.86 -9.44 4.31
C LEU A 83 34.93 -10.94 4.63
N ILE A 84 33.94 -11.74 4.21
CA ILE A 84 33.94 -13.18 4.48
C ILE A 84 35.12 -13.89 3.80
N LYS A 85 35.56 -15.01 4.36
CA LYS A 85 36.64 -15.82 3.77
C LYS A 85 36.20 -16.44 2.45
N ASP A 86 37.17 -16.70 1.56
CA ASP A 86 36.90 -17.31 0.24
C ASP A 86 36.17 -18.65 0.35
N GLU A 87 36.47 -19.42 1.41
CA GLU A 87 35.85 -20.72 1.70
C GLU A 87 34.35 -20.61 2.00
N GLU A 88 33.92 -19.51 2.64
CA GLU A 88 32.53 -19.27 3.02
C GLU A 88 31.74 -18.55 1.92
N LEU A 89 32.44 -17.83 1.03
CA LEU A 89 31.83 -17.06 -0.05
C LEU A 89 30.97 -17.93 -0.97
N TYR A 90 31.40 -19.16 -1.27
CA TYR A 90 30.64 -20.06 -2.14
C TYR A 90 29.28 -20.42 -1.55
N SER A 91 29.23 -20.81 -0.28
CA SER A 91 27.98 -21.12 0.42
C SER A 91 27.07 -19.89 0.44
N ARG A 92 27.65 -18.73 0.76
CA ARG A 92 26.87 -17.49 0.84
C ARG A 92 26.33 -17.06 -0.53
N ALA A 93 27.10 -17.25 -1.59
CA ALA A 93 26.67 -16.95 -2.96
C ALA A 93 25.51 -17.85 -3.42
N ILE A 94 25.47 -19.12 -2.98
CA ILE A 94 24.31 -20.00 -3.23
C ILE A 94 23.05 -19.42 -2.59
N ASP A 95 23.14 -19.02 -1.32
CA ASP A 95 21.99 -18.47 -0.58
C ASP A 95 21.48 -17.17 -1.22
N VAL A 96 22.40 -16.28 -1.61
CA VAL A 96 22.06 -15.01 -2.29
C VAL A 96 21.41 -15.29 -3.63
N LYS A 97 21.98 -16.20 -4.43
CA LYS A 97 21.42 -16.59 -5.73
C LYS A 97 20.00 -17.15 -5.55
N ALA A 98 19.82 -18.12 -4.65
CA ALA A 98 18.51 -18.71 -4.37
C ALA A 98 17.49 -17.65 -3.92
N SER A 99 17.89 -16.75 -3.02
CA SER A 99 17.06 -15.65 -2.56
C SER A 99 16.70 -14.67 -3.69
N PHE A 100 17.62 -14.43 -4.63
CA PHE A 100 17.37 -13.61 -5.81
C PHE A 100 16.29 -14.22 -6.70
N TYR A 101 16.39 -15.52 -7.00
CA TYR A 101 15.40 -16.21 -7.83
C TYR A 101 13.99 -16.18 -7.23
N LEU A 102 13.90 -16.28 -5.89
CA LEU A 102 12.64 -16.32 -5.16
C LEU A 102 11.98 -14.94 -5.01
N ASN A 103 12.78 -13.89 -4.76
CA ASN A 103 12.22 -12.58 -4.38
C ASN A 103 12.12 -11.58 -5.53
N ILE A 104 12.97 -11.69 -6.55
CA ILE A 104 13.00 -10.73 -7.67
C ILE A 104 12.12 -11.23 -8.81
N GLU A 105 10.93 -10.64 -8.96
CA GLU A 105 9.96 -10.99 -10.00
C GLU A 105 10.04 -10.09 -11.24
N GLU A 106 10.58 -8.87 -11.11
CA GLU A 106 10.60 -7.89 -12.20
C GLU A 106 11.41 -8.38 -13.40
N GLU A 107 10.75 -8.54 -14.55
CA GLU A 107 11.32 -9.17 -15.75
C GLU A 107 12.59 -8.45 -16.23
N LYS A 108 12.60 -7.11 -16.22
CA LYS A 108 13.77 -6.32 -16.64
C LYS A 108 14.99 -6.57 -15.75
N VAL A 109 14.78 -6.61 -14.42
CA VAL A 109 15.86 -6.88 -13.46
C VAL A 109 16.30 -8.34 -13.58
N ARG A 110 15.36 -9.27 -13.73
CA ARG A 110 15.69 -10.69 -13.97
C ARG A 110 16.50 -10.88 -15.26
N ALA A 111 16.17 -10.19 -16.34
CA ALA A 111 16.91 -10.26 -17.60
C ALA A 111 18.36 -9.75 -17.44
N GLU A 112 18.57 -8.65 -16.71
CA GLU A 112 19.92 -8.10 -16.45
C GLU A 112 20.78 -9.00 -15.56
N TRP A 113 20.17 -9.68 -14.58
CA TRP A 113 20.92 -10.41 -13.55
C TRP A 113 21.02 -11.91 -13.83
N VAL A 114 19.99 -12.49 -14.44
CA VAL A 114 19.78 -13.93 -14.55
C VAL A 114 19.46 -14.36 -15.99
N GLY A 115 19.19 -13.43 -16.91
CA GLY A 115 19.05 -13.73 -18.34
C GLY A 115 20.37 -14.23 -18.94
N GLU A 116 20.39 -14.64 -20.22
CA GLU A 116 21.52 -15.35 -20.87
C GLU A 116 22.91 -14.70 -20.71
N LYS A 117 22.98 -13.39 -20.52
CA LYS A 117 24.22 -12.62 -20.26
C LYS A 117 24.23 -11.95 -18.88
N GLY A 118 23.47 -12.51 -17.95
CA GLY A 118 23.22 -11.92 -16.65
C GLY A 118 24.41 -12.02 -15.71
N LYS A 119 24.54 -11.04 -14.80
CA LYS A 119 25.67 -10.94 -13.87
C LYS A 119 25.82 -12.14 -12.92
N LEU A 120 24.74 -12.87 -12.62
CA LEU A 120 24.75 -14.06 -11.74
C LEU A 120 24.93 -15.38 -12.49
N ILE A 121 25.00 -15.37 -13.82
CA ILE A 121 25.30 -16.58 -14.60
C ILE A 121 26.79 -16.92 -14.46
N GLY A 122 27.11 -18.18 -14.18
CA GLY A 122 28.49 -18.64 -14.02
C GLY A 122 29.19 -18.19 -12.73
N ILE A 123 28.59 -17.28 -11.96
CA ILE A 123 29.23 -16.69 -10.75
C ILE A 123 29.64 -17.75 -9.72
N LEU A 124 28.81 -18.79 -9.54
CA LEU A 124 29.12 -19.88 -8.63
C LEU A 124 30.30 -20.71 -9.12
N ASP A 125 30.42 -20.92 -10.43
CA ASP A 125 31.54 -21.67 -11.01
C ASP A 125 32.84 -20.86 -10.91
N HIS A 126 32.78 -19.54 -11.14
CA HIS A 126 33.94 -18.65 -10.97
C HIS A 126 34.42 -18.64 -9.50
N ILE A 127 33.50 -18.51 -8.54
CA ILE A 127 33.83 -18.55 -7.10
C ILE A 127 34.41 -19.92 -6.73
N LYS A 128 33.83 -21.02 -7.23
CA LYS A 128 34.32 -22.38 -6.98
C LYS A 128 35.74 -22.59 -7.52
N LYS A 129 36.06 -21.99 -8.68
CA LYS A 129 37.39 -22.01 -9.30
C LYS A 129 38.36 -20.96 -8.75
N ARG A 130 37.88 -20.07 -7.87
CA ARG A 130 38.62 -18.92 -7.31
C ARG A 130 39.09 -17.91 -8.36
N GLU A 131 38.32 -17.74 -9.41
CA GLU A 131 38.58 -16.77 -10.49
C GLU A 131 37.92 -15.43 -10.15
N HIS A 132 38.60 -14.31 -10.40
CA HIS A 132 38.04 -12.94 -10.25
C HIS A 132 37.30 -12.69 -8.91
N MET A 133 37.87 -13.18 -7.80
CA MET A 133 37.19 -13.23 -6.49
C MET A 133 36.69 -11.88 -6.01
N GLU A 134 37.49 -10.81 -6.16
CA GLU A 134 37.07 -9.46 -5.76
C GLU A 134 35.86 -8.97 -6.55
N GLU A 135 35.90 -9.05 -7.89
CA GLU A 135 34.77 -8.66 -8.75
C GLU A 135 33.51 -9.46 -8.41
N ASN A 136 33.67 -10.76 -8.19
CA ASN A 136 32.55 -11.64 -7.83
C ASN A 136 31.93 -11.27 -6.48
N ARG A 137 32.73 -10.86 -5.48
CA ARG A 137 32.23 -10.38 -4.18
C ARG A 137 31.34 -9.15 -4.36
N TYR A 138 31.74 -8.20 -5.20
CA TYR A 138 30.95 -7.02 -5.51
C TYR A 138 29.64 -7.37 -6.23
N VAL A 139 29.67 -8.31 -7.19
CA VAL A 139 28.45 -8.79 -7.86
C VAL A 139 27.48 -9.45 -6.88
N ILE A 140 27.98 -10.31 -5.97
CA ILE A 140 27.14 -10.96 -4.95
C ILE A 140 26.59 -9.95 -3.94
N ARG A 141 27.40 -8.97 -3.51
CA ARG A 141 26.93 -7.86 -2.67
C ARG A 141 25.78 -7.12 -3.33
N ASP A 142 25.93 -6.75 -4.59
CA ASP A 142 24.92 -5.96 -5.30
C ASP A 142 23.64 -6.78 -5.54
N ALA A 143 23.75 -8.08 -5.81
CA ALA A 143 22.60 -8.98 -5.86
C ALA A 143 21.90 -9.07 -4.51
N LEU A 144 22.64 -9.21 -3.41
CA LEU A 144 22.08 -9.24 -2.05
C LEU A 144 21.39 -7.91 -1.71
N ASN A 145 21.96 -6.78 -2.11
CA ASN A 145 21.33 -5.47 -1.95
C ASN A 145 19.96 -5.43 -2.64
N LEU A 146 19.87 -5.86 -3.89
CA LEU A 146 18.58 -5.89 -4.60
C LEU A 146 17.56 -6.80 -3.92
N VAL A 147 17.99 -7.96 -3.42
CA VAL A 147 17.14 -8.88 -2.65
C VAL A 147 16.62 -8.23 -1.38
N ASN A 148 17.50 -7.60 -0.60
CA ASN A 148 17.14 -6.93 0.64
C ASN A 148 16.18 -5.76 0.39
N GLU A 149 16.46 -4.93 -0.62
CA GLU A 149 15.60 -3.81 -1.00
C GLU A 149 14.18 -4.27 -1.39
N GLN A 150 14.08 -5.36 -2.16
CA GLN A 150 12.80 -5.94 -2.54
C GLN A 150 12.08 -6.57 -1.34
N MET A 151 12.80 -7.31 -0.49
CA MET A 151 12.23 -7.93 0.71
C MET A 151 11.69 -6.87 1.67
N ASP A 152 12.46 -5.82 1.92
CA ASP A 152 12.05 -4.70 2.75
C ASP A 152 10.80 -4.04 2.16
N ARG A 153 10.80 -3.72 0.86
CA ARG A 153 9.64 -3.13 0.18
C ARG A 153 8.38 -3.97 0.34
N THR A 154 8.45 -5.27 0.06
CA THR A 154 7.31 -6.19 0.15
C THR A 154 6.83 -6.32 1.59
N PHE A 155 7.75 -6.43 2.56
CA PHE A 155 7.40 -6.47 3.98
C PHE A 155 6.66 -5.19 4.40
N TRP A 156 7.11 -4.01 3.93
CA TRP A 156 6.45 -2.74 4.23
C TRP A 156 5.07 -2.64 3.60
N GLN A 157 4.92 -3.08 2.36
CA GLN A 157 3.64 -3.12 1.70
C GLN A 157 2.65 -4.02 2.45
N LEU A 158 3.08 -5.21 2.84
CA LEU A 158 2.28 -6.14 3.63
C LEU A 158 1.88 -5.54 4.99
N SER A 159 2.85 -4.96 5.71
CA SER A 159 2.62 -4.35 7.02
C SER A 159 1.61 -3.19 6.94
N MET A 160 1.75 -2.30 5.95
CA MET A 160 0.83 -1.17 5.75
C MET A 160 -0.55 -1.60 5.29
N ASN A 161 -0.65 -2.55 4.37
CA ASN A 161 -1.94 -3.06 3.92
C ASN A 161 -2.67 -3.77 5.07
N THR A 162 -1.95 -4.55 5.88
CA THR A 162 -2.51 -5.20 7.07
C THR A 162 -2.98 -4.17 8.09
N LEU A 163 -2.15 -3.18 8.43
CA LEU A 163 -2.51 -2.13 9.39
C LEU A 163 -3.73 -1.33 8.92
N THR A 164 -3.74 -0.93 7.64
CA THR A 164 -4.86 -0.21 7.03
C THR A 164 -6.13 -1.05 7.04
N SER A 165 -6.03 -2.35 6.73
CA SER A 165 -7.16 -3.28 6.74
C SER A 165 -7.75 -3.44 8.14
N VAL A 166 -6.90 -3.62 9.16
CA VAL A 166 -7.34 -3.76 10.56
C VAL A 166 -8.07 -2.49 11.03
N TRP A 167 -7.47 -1.32 10.83
CA TRP A 167 -8.11 -0.06 11.21
C TRP A 167 -9.39 0.24 10.41
N SER A 168 -9.40 -0.08 9.12
CA SER A 168 -10.59 0.06 8.29
C SER A 168 -11.70 -0.88 8.77
N GLY A 169 -11.36 -2.11 9.16
CA GLY A 169 -12.31 -3.07 9.74
C GLY A 169 -12.93 -2.56 11.05
N PHE A 170 -12.12 -2.00 11.96
CA PHE A 170 -12.63 -1.39 13.19
C PHE A 170 -13.54 -0.19 12.90
N MET A 171 -13.15 0.69 11.98
CA MET A 171 -13.97 1.85 11.58
C MET A 171 -15.28 1.40 10.92
N LEU A 172 -15.23 0.39 10.04
CA LEU A 172 -16.40 -0.18 9.39
C LEU A 172 -17.37 -0.78 10.42
N ALA A 173 -16.86 -1.58 11.36
CA ALA A 173 -17.67 -2.13 12.45
C ALA A 173 -18.31 -1.01 13.29
N GLY A 174 -17.56 0.03 13.62
CA GLY A 174 -18.06 1.20 14.32
C GLY A 174 -19.18 1.92 13.55
N LEU A 175 -19.03 2.09 12.24
CA LEU A 175 -20.06 2.68 11.38
C LEU A 175 -21.29 1.79 11.22
N MET A 176 -21.13 0.46 11.18
CA MET A 176 -22.26 -0.47 11.16
C MET A 176 -23.08 -0.36 12.44
N VAL A 177 -22.41 -0.36 13.60
CA VAL A 177 -23.05 -0.17 14.91
C VAL A 177 -23.75 1.19 14.96
N LEU A 178 -23.07 2.25 14.54
CA LEU A 178 -23.65 3.60 14.45
C LEU A 178 -24.89 3.63 13.55
N THR A 179 -24.85 2.94 12.41
CA THR A 179 -25.98 2.87 11.47
C THR A 179 -27.17 2.19 12.12
N VAL A 180 -26.98 1.07 12.81
CA VAL A 180 -28.06 0.34 13.51
C VAL A 180 -28.70 1.21 14.60
N PHE A 181 -27.91 2.00 15.33
CA PHE A 181 -28.44 2.88 16.37
C PHE A 181 -29.13 4.15 15.84
N LEU A 182 -28.62 4.73 14.75
CA LEU A 182 -29.19 5.95 14.16
C LEU A 182 -30.37 5.68 13.22
N TYR A 183 -30.40 4.51 12.58
CA TYR A 183 -31.36 4.14 11.55
C TYR A 183 -31.99 2.78 11.86
N PRO A 184 -33.13 2.73 12.58
CA PRO A 184 -33.93 1.52 12.67
C PRO A 184 -34.34 1.04 11.27
N SER A 185 -34.72 -0.23 11.14
CA SER A 185 -35.01 -0.91 9.86
C SER A 185 -35.91 -0.12 8.90
N GLU A 186 -36.88 0.62 9.44
CA GLU A 186 -37.81 1.46 8.68
C GLU A 186 -37.13 2.68 8.02
N ALA A 187 -36.09 3.21 8.65
CA ALA A 187 -35.37 4.38 8.15
C ALA A 187 -34.55 4.05 6.90
N LEU A 188 -34.01 2.83 6.81
CA LEU A 188 -33.30 2.34 5.61
C LEU A 188 -34.25 2.08 4.44
N GLN A 189 -35.50 1.68 4.70
CA GLN A 189 -36.53 1.56 3.67
C GLN A 189 -36.97 2.94 3.14
N SER A 190 -36.94 3.96 4.00
CA SER A 190 -37.28 5.34 3.63
C SER A 190 -36.18 6.11 2.88
N LEU A 191 -35.02 5.50 2.63
CA LEU A 191 -33.94 6.11 1.86
C LEU A 191 -34.44 6.53 0.47
N GLY A 192 -34.30 7.81 0.14
CA GLY A 192 -34.70 8.37 -1.15
C GLY A 192 -36.13 8.90 -1.25
N THR A 193 -36.98 8.61 -0.26
CA THR A 193 -38.36 9.12 -0.14
C THR A 193 -38.59 9.95 1.15
N GLY A 194 -37.77 9.74 2.18
CA GLY A 194 -37.80 10.48 3.43
C GLY A 194 -37.16 11.88 3.37
N PRO A 195 -37.12 12.61 4.51
CA PRO A 195 -36.55 13.95 4.59
C PRO A 195 -35.12 14.00 4.04
N PHE A 196 -34.81 15.04 3.25
CA PHE A 196 -33.51 15.20 2.60
C PHE A 196 -32.34 15.08 3.57
N LYS A 197 -32.43 15.68 4.76
CA LYS A 197 -31.40 15.63 5.80
C LYS A 197 -31.07 14.19 6.23
N ASN A 198 -32.10 13.35 6.46
CA ASN A 198 -31.91 11.99 6.94
C ASN A 198 -31.30 11.10 5.84
N THR A 199 -31.81 11.26 4.61
CA THR A 199 -31.26 10.60 3.42
C THR A 199 -29.79 11.00 3.20
N PHE A 200 -29.47 12.29 3.32
CA PHE A 200 -28.13 12.81 3.13
C PHE A 200 -27.12 12.23 4.14
N VAL A 201 -27.46 12.21 5.43
CA VAL A 201 -26.58 11.64 6.47
C VAL A 201 -26.40 10.13 6.27
N ALA A 202 -27.46 9.41 5.90
CA ALA A 202 -27.38 7.97 5.63
C ALA A 202 -26.47 7.68 4.43
N LEU A 203 -26.58 8.46 3.34
CA LEU A 203 -25.71 8.32 2.17
C LEU A 203 -24.24 8.59 2.50
N ILE A 204 -23.95 9.58 3.36
CA ILE A 204 -22.59 9.84 3.83
C ILE A 204 -22.05 8.61 4.57
N ILE A 205 -22.79 8.09 5.54
CA ILE A 205 -22.35 6.94 6.35
C ILE A 205 -22.13 5.72 5.46
N LEU A 206 -23.05 5.42 4.55
CA LEU A 206 -22.95 4.30 3.62
C LEU A 206 -21.79 4.47 2.63
N GLY A 207 -21.52 5.70 2.17
CA GLY A 207 -20.36 6.02 1.35
C GLY A 207 -19.04 5.83 2.10
N LEU A 208 -18.97 6.25 3.38
CA LEU A 208 -17.82 5.98 4.26
C LEU A 208 -17.59 4.47 4.43
N MET A 209 -18.66 3.71 4.65
CA MET A 209 -18.59 2.24 4.75
C MET A 209 -18.03 1.61 3.48
N GLY A 210 -18.44 2.08 2.31
CA GLY A 210 -17.88 1.65 1.02
C GLY A 210 -16.36 1.84 0.94
N ALA A 211 -15.84 2.98 1.43
CA ALA A 211 -14.41 3.25 1.47
C ALA A 211 -13.65 2.27 2.37
N TYR A 212 -14.13 2.08 3.60
CA TYR A 212 -13.49 1.17 4.56
C TYR A 212 -13.60 -0.29 4.14
N LEU A 213 -14.66 -0.67 3.42
CA LEU A 213 -14.77 -1.98 2.78
C LEU A 213 -13.79 -2.15 1.62
N SER A 214 -13.46 -1.07 0.90
CA SER A 214 -12.50 -1.15 -0.20
C SER A 214 -11.09 -1.50 0.26
N ASN A 215 -10.62 -0.91 1.36
CA ASN A 215 -9.24 -1.09 1.85
C ASN A 215 -8.82 -2.55 2.09
N PRO A 216 -9.60 -3.43 2.75
CA PRO A 216 -9.26 -4.85 2.90
C PRO A 216 -9.47 -5.68 1.62
N MET A 217 -10.30 -5.21 0.68
CA MET A 217 -10.57 -5.93 -0.58
C MET A 217 -9.58 -5.56 -1.68
N THR A 218 -8.98 -4.36 -1.63
CA THR A 218 -8.02 -3.88 -2.61
C THR A 218 -6.63 -3.82 -2.00
N ASN A 219 -5.81 -4.82 -2.29
CA ASN A 219 -4.38 -4.75 -2.00
C ASN A 219 -3.75 -3.75 -2.97
N GLU A 220 -3.42 -2.55 -2.48
CA GLU A 220 -2.78 -1.53 -3.30
C GLU A 220 -1.25 -1.66 -3.22
N ASN A 221 -0.62 -1.63 -4.40
CA ASN A 221 0.83 -1.49 -4.52
C ASN A 221 1.17 0.00 -4.41
N PHE A 222 1.57 0.45 -3.24
CA PHE A 222 2.05 1.83 -3.09
C PHE A 222 3.55 1.95 -3.34
N LEU A 223 3.94 3.13 -3.80
CA LEU A 223 5.34 3.52 -3.94
C LEU A 223 5.93 3.75 -2.55
N TYR A 224 6.76 2.82 -2.12
CA TYR A 224 7.60 3.01 -0.96
C TYR A 224 8.71 3.99 -1.32
N VAL A 225 8.72 5.16 -0.69
CA VAL A 225 9.81 6.13 -0.80
C VAL A 225 10.64 6.06 0.48
N ARG A 226 11.94 5.75 0.35
CA ARG A 226 12.87 5.65 1.49
C ARG A 226 12.86 6.93 2.33
N GLY A 227 12.73 6.78 3.65
CA GLY A 227 12.63 7.91 4.58
C GLY A 227 11.37 8.78 4.41
N GLY A 228 10.44 8.37 3.55
CA GLY A 228 9.15 9.03 3.38
C GLY A 228 8.30 8.91 4.65
N PRO A 229 7.39 9.86 4.90
CA PRO A 229 6.52 9.82 6.06
C PRO A 229 5.53 8.67 5.97
N PHE A 230 5.88 7.60 6.68
CA PHE A 230 5.15 6.35 6.89
C PHE A 230 3.63 6.52 7.00
N TRP A 231 3.19 7.51 7.77
CA TRP A 231 1.77 7.75 8.07
C TRP A 231 0.95 8.32 6.91
N ARG A 232 1.57 8.82 5.84
CA ARG A 232 0.82 9.42 4.72
C ARG A 232 -0.12 8.43 4.05
N TYR A 233 0.35 7.21 3.77
CA TYR A 233 -0.47 6.17 3.15
C TYR A 233 -1.64 5.77 4.05
N LEU A 234 -1.38 5.59 5.34
CA LEU A 234 -2.43 5.26 6.32
C LEU A 234 -3.45 6.40 6.44
N HIS A 235 -3.00 7.65 6.57
CA HIS A 235 -3.91 8.81 6.67
C HIS A 235 -4.75 8.99 5.41
N HIS A 236 -4.15 8.79 4.24
CA HIS A 236 -4.89 8.87 2.99
C HIS A 236 -6.04 7.85 2.95
N ASN A 237 -5.78 6.59 3.29
CA ASN A 237 -6.77 5.52 3.27
C ASN A 237 -7.78 5.58 4.42
N LEU A 238 -7.43 6.16 5.57
CA LEU A 238 -8.34 6.26 6.73
C LEU A 238 -9.16 7.55 6.79
N PHE A 239 -8.73 8.63 6.11
CA PHE A 239 -9.42 9.93 6.17
C PHE A 239 -9.79 10.47 4.79
N SER A 240 -8.81 10.65 3.90
CA SER A 240 -9.06 11.28 2.59
C SER A 240 -9.97 10.43 1.71
N LYS A 241 -9.67 9.14 1.59
CA LYS A 241 -10.44 8.19 0.76
C LYS A 241 -11.89 8.05 1.25
N PRO A 242 -12.17 7.90 2.56
CA PRO A 242 -13.54 7.96 3.08
C PRO A 242 -14.29 9.25 2.77
N VAL A 243 -13.65 10.43 2.90
CA VAL A 243 -14.30 11.71 2.57
C VAL A 243 -14.70 11.76 1.09
N MET A 244 -13.81 11.36 0.19
CA MET A 244 -14.12 11.28 -1.26
C MET A 244 -15.24 10.27 -1.54
N SER A 245 -15.29 9.19 -0.77
CA SER A 245 -16.30 8.14 -0.91
C SER A 245 -17.68 8.56 -0.44
N ALA A 246 -17.76 9.27 0.69
CA ALA A 246 -18.99 9.91 1.15
C ALA A 246 -19.52 10.92 0.11
N PHE A 247 -18.62 11.74 -0.45
CA PHE A 247 -18.97 12.67 -1.52
C PHE A 247 -19.48 11.95 -2.77
N SER A 248 -18.81 10.86 -3.20
CA SER A 248 -19.23 10.04 -4.34
C SER A 248 -20.64 9.48 -4.16
N ALA A 249 -20.97 8.97 -2.99
CA ALA A 249 -22.31 8.44 -2.69
C ALA A 249 -23.41 9.50 -2.82
N VAL A 250 -23.18 10.69 -2.24
CA VAL A 250 -24.10 11.82 -2.36
C VAL A 250 -24.20 12.30 -3.80
N PHE A 251 -23.08 12.39 -4.51
CA PHE A 251 -23.05 12.84 -5.90
C PHE A 251 -23.84 11.91 -6.83
N VAL A 252 -23.66 10.59 -6.69
CA VAL A 252 -24.43 9.59 -7.43
C VAL A 252 -25.92 9.68 -7.13
N PHE A 253 -26.30 9.92 -5.88
CA PHE A 253 -27.70 10.16 -5.51
C PHE A 253 -28.28 11.43 -6.17
N ILE A 254 -27.52 12.54 -6.19
CA ILE A 254 -27.95 13.78 -6.88
C ILE A 254 -28.10 13.53 -8.38
N LEU A 255 -27.19 12.77 -8.99
CA LEU A 255 -27.29 12.40 -10.40
C LEU A 255 -28.55 11.58 -10.70
N GLU A 256 -28.90 10.63 -9.82
CA GLU A 256 -30.14 9.88 -9.91
C GLU A 256 -31.36 10.81 -9.84
N LYS A 257 -31.43 11.68 -8.83
CA LYS A 257 -32.57 12.62 -8.66
C LYS A 257 -32.69 13.63 -9.80
N SER A 258 -31.58 13.99 -10.43
CA SER A 258 -31.59 14.84 -11.63
C SER A 258 -32.16 14.14 -12.86
N LYS A 259 -32.26 12.80 -12.84
CA LYS A 259 -32.75 11.96 -13.96
C LYS A 259 -31.96 12.16 -15.27
N LEU A 260 -30.75 12.71 -15.19
CA LEU A 260 -29.92 13.06 -16.35
C LEU A 260 -29.18 11.86 -16.96
N ILE A 261 -28.80 10.88 -16.14
CA ILE A 261 -27.93 9.76 -16.55
C ILE A 261 -28.64 8.42 -16.36
N PHE A 262 -29.22 8.20 -15.18
CA PHE A 262 -29.97 6.99 -14.84
C PHE A 262 -31.13 7.35 -13.89
N SER A 263 -32.13 6.47 -13.82
CA SER A 263 -33.18 6.55 -12.80
C SER A 263 -33.47 5.21 -12.17
N ILE A 264 -33.93 5.26 -10.93
CA ILE A 264 -34.52 4.12 -10.23
C ILE A 264 -36.03 4.32 -10.22
N ASN A 265 -36.75 3.45 -10.93
CA ASN A 265 -38.20 3.49 -11.00
C ASN A 265 -38.79 2.45 -10.05
N ALA A 266 -39.48 2.93 -9.01
CA ALA A 266 -40.32 2.09 -8.17
C ALA A 266 -41.55 1.64 -8.97
N ILE A 267 -41.65 0.34 -9.27
CA ILE A 267 -42.83 -0.23 -9.91
C ILE A 267 -43.80 -0.70 -8.82
N ASP A 268 -44.99 -0.11 -8.78
CA ASP A 268 -46.15 -0.71 -8.14
C ASP A 268 -46.76 -1.71 -9.14
N THR A 269 -47.10 -2.91 -8.67
CA THR A 269 -47.47 -4.13 -9.43
C THR A 269 -48.59 -3.97 -10.48
N GLU A 270 -49.16 -2.77 -10.66
CA GLU A 270 -50.38 -2.51 -11.42
C GLU A 270 -50.21 -1.50 -12.57
N THR A 271 -49.04 -0.87 -12.78
CA THR A 271 -48.86 0.08 -13.90
C THR A 271 -47.74 -0.35 -14.87
N PRO A 272 -48.02 -0.51 -16.17
CA PRO A 272 -47.01 -0.80 -17.16
C PRO A 272 -46.05 0.40 -17.29
N ALA A 273 -44.76 0.13 -17.11
CA ALA A 273 -43.71 1.14 -17.10
C ALA A 273 -43.68 1.94 -18.41
N LYS A 274 -43.95 3.25 -18.33
CA LYS A 274 -43.56 4.19 -19.39
C LYS A 274 -42.04 4.27 -19.39
N ILE A 275 -41.42 3.63 -20.37
CA ILE A 275 -39.97 3.69 -20.62
C ILE A 275 -39.64 5.12 -21.06
N ALA A 276 -39.30 5.99 -20.11
CA ALA A 276 -38.71 7.28 -20.42
C ALA A 276 -37.32 7.04 -21.05
N SER A 277 -36.97 7.86 -22.04
CA SER A 277 -35.76 7.80 -22.88
C SER A 277 -34.46 8.07 -22.10
N GLN A 278 -34.13 7.22 -21.14
CA GLN A 278 -32.94 7.31 -20.32
C GLN A 278 -31.97 6.19 -20.64
N ILE A 279 -30.68 6.44 -20.40
CA ILE A 279 -29.59 5.53 -20.79
C ILE A 279 -29.61 4.25 -19.95
N ILE A 280 -29.99 4.33 -18.67
CA ILE A 280 -30.10 3.19 -17.76
C ILE A 280 -31.35 3.39 -16.87
N SER A 281 -32.28 2.43 -16.88
CA SER A 281 -33.43 2.40 -15.98
C SER A 281 -33.40 1.14 -15.13
N LEU A 282 -33.45 1.32 -13.80
CA LEU A 282 -33.51 0.23 -12.84
C LEU A 282 -34.92 0.14 -12.27
N ASN A 283 -35.61 -0.95 -12.56
CA ASN A 283 -36.97 -1.20 -12.09
C ASN A 283 -36.92 -2.02 -10.81
N VAL A 284 -37.44 -1.46 -9.72
CA VAL A 284 -37.36 -2.06 -8.38
C VAL A 284 -38.74 -2.03 -7.74
N ALA A 285 -39.09 -3.07 -6.97
CA ALA A 285 -40.29 -3.03 -6.15
C ALA A 285 -40.20 -1.86 -5.15
N LYS A 286 -41.30 -1.13 -4.94
CA LYS A 286 -41.35 0.05 -4.06
C LYS A 286 -40.82 -0.20 -2.64
N MET A 287 -41.07 -1.39 -2.10
CA MET A 287 -40.56 -1.80 -0.78
C MET A 287 -39.03 -1.96 -0.72
N ASN A 288 -38.36 -2.09 -1.87
CA ASN A 288 -36.92 -2.32 -1.97
C ASN A 288 -36.12 -1.10 -2.42
N GLU A 289 -36.78 0.02 -2.75
CA GLU A 289 -36.13 1.22 -3.29
C GLU A 289 -35.03 1.74 -2.35
N GLY A 290 -35.32 1.84 -1.04
CA GLY A 290 -34.35 2.30 -0.05
C GLY A 290 -33.10 1.42 0.06
N TYR A 291 -33.25 0.09 -0.05
CA TYR A 291 -32.12 -0.84 -0.06
C TYR A 291 -31.26 -0.69 -1.32
N VAL A 292 -31.87 -0.39 -2.46
CA VAL A 292 -31.11 -0.14 -3.70
C VAL A 292 -30.29 1.14 -3.58
N TYR A 293 -30.83 2.22 -3.03
CA TYR A 293 -30.03 3.41 -2.73
C TYR A 293 -28.91 3.11 -1.75
N ALA A 294 -29.15 2.27 -0.75
CA ALA A 294 -28.12 1.90 0.22
C ALA A 294 -26.95 1.14 -0.44
N VAL A 295 -27.27 0.14 -1.26
CA VAL A 295 -26.27 -0.61 -2.03
C VAL A 295 -25.54 0.32 -3.00
N LEU A 296 -26.27 1.18 -3.71
CA LEU A 296 -25.67 2.14 -4.65
C LEU A 296 -24.71 3.09 -3.94
N ALA A 297 -25.05 3.56 -2.73
CA ALA A 297 -24.18 4.41 -1.92
C ALA A 297 -22.90 3.67 -1.47
N ILE A 298 -23.01 2.42 -1.02
CA ILE A 298 -21.85 1.60 -0.65
C ILE A 298 -20.95 1.37 -1.88
N VAL A 299 -21.53 0.97 -3.02
CA VAL A 299 -20.78 0.68 -4.26
C VAL A 299 -20.12 1.94 -4.81
N SER A 300 -20.82 3.07 -4.80
CA SER A 300 -20.26 4.35 -5.24
C SER A 300 -19.19 4.89 -4.31
N GLY A 301 -19.30 4.64 -3.00
CA GLY A 301 -18.24 4.88 -2.03
C GLY A 301 -17.02 3.98 -2.29
N PHE A 302 -17.24 2.68 -2.45
CA PHE A 302 -16.17 1.72 -2.75
C PHE A 302 -15.39 2.07 -4.03
N ALA A 303 -16.09 2.52 -5.06
CA ALA A 303 -15.51 2.85 -6.36
C ALA A 303 -15.26 4.36 -6.57
N ALA A 304 -15.21 5.16 -5.51
CA ALA A 304 -15.22 6.62 -5.57
C ALA A 304 -14.12 7.20 -6.48
N ASP A 305 -12.88 6.73 -6.34
CA ASP A 305 -11.75 7.24 -7.16
C ASP A 305 -11.99 7.01 -8.66
N LYS A 306 -12.55 5.85 -9.03
CA LYS A 306 -12.85 5.51 -10.42
C LYS A 306 -14.05 6.32 -10.93
N ILE A 307 -15.10 6.43 -10.13
CA ILE A 307 -16.33 7.14 -10.51
C ILE A 307 -16.06 8.63 -10.67
N LEU A 308 -15.48 9.26 -9.66
CA LEU A 308 -15.23 10.71 -9.65
C LEU A 308 -14.27 11.11 -10.76
N ARG A 309 -13.14 10.40 -10.94
CA ARG A 309 -12.19 10.69 -12.02
C ARG A 309 -12.85 10.55 -13.40
N ASN A 310 -13.49 9.41 -13.67
CA ASN A 310 -14.14 9.18 -14.97
C ASN A 310 -15.25 10.19 -15.26
N MET A 311 -16.00 10.62 -14.24
CA MET A 311 -17.07 11.59 -14.41
C MET A 311 -16.54 13.00 -14.59
N ILE A 312 -15.54 13.43 -13.82
CA ILE A 312 -14.87 14.73 -13.99
C ILE A 312 -14.27 14.83 -15.40
N ASP A 313 -13.55 13.80 -15.85
CA ASP A 313 -12.95 13.78 -17.19
C ASP A 313 -14.03 13.88 -18.29
N LYS A 314 -15.18 13.20 -18.13
CA LYS A 314 -16.30 13.29 -19.08
C LYS A 314 -16.97 14.65 -19.05
N VAL A 315 -17.14 15.27 -17.88
CA VAL A 315 -17.75 16.60 -17.75
C VAL A 315 -16.84 17.66 -18.34
N LEU A 316 -15.55 17.64 -18.03
CA LEU A 316 -14.56 18.57 -18.60
C LEU A 316 -14.53 18.47 -20.12
N LYS A 317 -14.42 17.26 -20.69
CA LYS A 317 -14.49 17.06 -22.15
C LYS A 317 -15.78 17.60 -22.78
N ARG A 318 -16.92 17.45 -22.11
CA ARG A 318 -18.21 17.99 -22.61
C ARG A 318 -18.29 19.51 -22.51
N LEU A 319 -17.71 20.12 -21.47
CA LEU A 319 -17.61 21.58 -21.33
C LEU A 319 -16.67 22.17 -22.38
N GLU A 320 -15.53 21.54 -22.64
CA GLU A 320 -14.62 21.89 -23.74
C GLU A 320 -15.33 21.84 -25.09
N GLN A 321 -16.02 20.73 -25.39
CA GLN A 321 -16.78 20.57 -26.64
C GLN A 321 -17.92 21.59 -26.78
N LYS A 322 -18.59 21.97 -25.68
CA LYS A 322 -19.61 23.01 -25.71
C LYS A 322 -19.00 24.40 -25.89
N ALA A 323 -17.89 24.70 -25.22
CA ALA A 323 -17.17 25.96 -25.36
C ALA A 323 -16.61 26.16 -26.78
N GLU A 324 -16.08 25.10 -27.40
CA GLU A 324 -15.65 25.11 -28.80
C GLU A 324 -16.82 25.35 -29.76
N LYS A 325 -17.99 24.76 -29.49
CA LYS A 325 -19.20 25.00 -30.28
C LYS A 325 -19.69 26.45 -30.16
N THR A 326 -19.73 27.02 -28.96
CA THR A 326 -20.14 28.43 -28.77
C THR A 326 -19.18 29.40 -29.47
N LYS A 327 -17.88 29.12 -29.47
CA LYS A 327 -16.86 29.93 -30.16
C LYS A 327 -16.99 29.88 -31.69
N ASN A 328 -17.53 28.80 -32.23
CA ASN A 328 -17.82 28.68 -33.66
C ASN A 328 -19.14 29.35 -34.05
N THR A 329 -20.10 29.45 -33.13
CA THR A 329 -21.37 30.17 -33.38
C THR A 329 -21.21 31.70 -33.29
N GLU A 330 -20.26 32.23 -32.51
CA GLU A 330 -19.94 33.67 -32.47
C GLU A 330 -19.07 34.15 -33.64
N LYS A 331 -18.55 33.21 -34.46
CA LYS A 331 -17.74 33.50 -35.66
C LYS A 331 -18.48 33.30 -36.99
N ALA A 332 -19.76 32.95 -36.92
CA ALA A 332 -20.68 32.91 -38.05
C ALA A 332 -21.63 34.09 -37.94
#